data_AF-A0A969G889-F1
#
_entry.id   AF-A0A969G889-F1
#
_cell.length_a   1.000
_cell.length_b   1.000
_cell.length_c   1.000
_cell.angle_alpha   90.00
_cell.angle_beta   90.00
_cell.angle_gamma   90.00
#
_symmetry.space_group_name_H-M   'P 1'
#
loop_
_entity.id
_entity.type
_entity.pdbx_description
1 polymer ?
#
loop_
_entity_poly.entity_id
_entity_poly.type
_entity_poly.pdbx_seq_one_letter_code
_entity_poly.pdbx_strand_id
1 'polypeptide(L)'
;MATTVAGIKFENFERFAGGAGNNRFEVQDNVNVTIDGGEPNGNHELISMGNRDNQWQISDRNGGNLNQAVRFTNIQNLTGNDRNETITFTEQGLLTGNIQGNTGNLTLQGDEINIEGDIAGTGALTITPLSPDQTIAIGDTPGNQPQWLELSPTELNRIQAGFGQITITAIDGNIEFKGNSQEIIFSDPVTITAPMGGIAITNPPGSSLRGEDNATITIAAQQDITLGQITTSGNAIKIVSEDGGVNTLNLTTSSTMKGGDIIVNAPIAISTGNLDSSSAIGDGGKISLDPISDITTGYLNSQGGSQGQGGTIDITTDRFFRADNTFVDQNGVNATISSAGGIANGQIVIRHGGNGETPFIIGDNRVNGTAGAISGGLINNQINTIAPPTAKLFTYTQNNIQIISKDEPIIEPEAPSNPGEVPYPEQEILLLDASPNVPTLYSAPTSVDIATDNVIVAAEESFTNEFEAFTGIKGNPVSPAQARQGLRNIANKTGEKPALLYVRFNPVAVAVNNDRLTPSQKAQIITENPEAFPPEQWQLDENGQLINRGTTQGITPEEVSLNDRLELILITGDGPPIQNKCKPPDGNC
;
A
#
# COMPACT_ATOMS: atom_id res chain seq x y z
N MET A 1 43.91 39.30 -21.57
CA MET A 1 45.04 38.46 -21.12
C MET A 1 44.60 37.81 -19.83
N ALA A 2 44.28 36.51 -19.84
CA ALA A 2 44.04 35.78 -18.60
C ALA A 2 45.41 35.56 -17.96
N THR A 3 45.68 36.25 -16.85
CA THR A 3 46.88 36.02 -16.06
C THR A 3 46.51 35.12 -14.90
N THR A 4 47.02 33.89 -14.90
CA THR A 4 46.96 33.01 -13.74
C THR A 4 47.98 33.53 -12.74
N VAL A 5 47.53 34.10 -11.62
CA VAL A 5 48.41 34.39 -10.49
C VAL A 5 48.62 33.07 -9.72
N ALA A 6 49.38 32.15 -10.31
CA ALA A 6 49.74 30.91 -9.64
C ALA A 6 50.80 31.19 -8.56
N GLY A 7 50.51 30.84 -7.31
CA GLY A 7 51.53 30.79 -6.25
C GLY A 7 51.72 32.07 -5.41
N ILE A 8 50.80 33.04 -5.43
CA ILE A 8 50.81 34.13 -4.42
C ILE A 8 49.93 33.73 -3.24
N LYS A 9 50.55 33.51 -2.08
CA LYS A 9 49.86 33.35 -0.80
C LYS A 9 49.52 34.73 -0.26
N PHE A 10 48.24 35.04 -0.16
CA PHE A 10 47.76 36.25 0.48
C PHE A 10 47.44 35.95 1.95
N GLU A 11 47.99 36.73 2.87
CA GLU A 11 47.70 36.65 4.31
C GLU A 11 47.07 37.97 4.75
N ASN A 12 46.06 37.91 5.64
CA ASN A 12 45.36 39.07 6.24
C ASN A 12 44.51 39.95 5.28
N PHE A 13 44.08 39.42 4.13
CA PHE A 13 43.08 40.10 3.30
C PHE A 13 41.67 39.61 3.63
N GLU A 14 40.78 40.54 3.94
CA GLU A 14 39.38 40.22 4.30
C GLU A 14 38.46 40.08 3.07
N ARG A 15 38.91 40.54 1.89
CA ARG A 15 38.11 40.56 0.66
C ARG A 15 38.95 40.21 -0.58
N PHE A 16 38.43 39.32 -1.42
CA PHE A 16 38.95 38.99 -2.75
C PHE A 16 37.85 39.23 -3.78
N ALA A 17 38.19 39.83 -4.90
CA ALA A 17 37.27 40.02 -6.02
C ALA A 17 37.93 39.51 -7.30
N GLY A 18 37.20 38.68 -8.04
CA GLY A 18 37.56 38.24 -9.38
C GLY A 18 37.47 39.38 -10.39
N GLY A 19 38.01 39.13 -11.57
CA GLY A 19 37.99 40.07 -12.69
C GLY A 19 36.96 39.69 -13.73
N ALA A 20 37.18 40.13 -14.97
CA ALA A 20 36.43 39.62 -16.12
C ALA A 20 36.83 38.17 -16.46
N GLY A 21 35.90 37.41 -17.02
CA GLY A 21 36.10 36.02 -17.42
C GLY A 21 35.95 35.03 -16.26
N ASN A 22 36.45 33.80 -16.43
CA ASN A 22 36.29 32.74 -15.42
C ASN A 22 37.30 32.92 -14.28
N ASN A 23 36.86 32.72 -13.04
CA ASN A 23 37.73 32.81 -11.86
C ASN A 23 37.59 31.57 -10.99
N ARG A 24 38.68 31.20 -10.31
CA ARG A 24 38.75 30.02 -9.44
C ARG A 24 39.35 30.43 -8.12
N PHE A 25 38.68 30.12 -7.03
CA PHE A 25 39.07 30.45 -5.67
C PHE A 25 39.23 29.16 -4.87
N GLU A 26 40.39 28.98 -4.25
CA GLU A 26 40.67 27.86 -3.36
C GLU A 26 40.74 28.38 -1.93
N VAL A 27 39.93 27.82 -1.03
CA VAL A 27 39.89 28.20 0.38
C VAL A 27 40.31 27.05 1.28
N GLN A 28 41.23 27.33 2.19
CA GLN A 28 41.68 26.41 3.22
C GLN A 28 40.77 26.50 4.46
N ASP A 29 40.92 25.56 5.39
CA ASP A 29 40.22 25.61 6.67
C ASP A 29 40.59 26.84 7.51
N ASN A 30 39.65 27.27 8.34
CA ASN A 30 39.81 28.39 9.30
C ASN A 30 40.15 29.75 8.66
N VAL A 31 39.76 29.95 7.40
CA VAL A 31 39.82 31.25 6.72
C VAL A 31 38.51 32.01 6.92
N ASN A 32 38.60 33.30 7.27
CA ASN A 32 37.47 34.23 7.31
C ASN A 32 37.66 35.30 6.25
N VAL A 33 36.84 35.28 5.20
CA VAL A 33 37.05 36.08 3.99
C VAL A 33 35.75 36.30 3.22
N THR A 34 35.67 37.41 2.49
CA THR A 34 34.62 37.65 1.49
C THR A 34 35.19 37.45 0.09
N ILE A 35 34.52 36.66 -0.75
CA ILE A 35 34.90 36.38 -2.12
C ILE A 35 33.80 36.90 -3.06
N ASP A 36 34.15 37.76 -4.00
CA ASP A 36 33.30 38.12 -5.13
C ASP A 36 33.86 37.44 -6.37
N GLY A 37 33.04 36.64 -7.05
CA GLY A 37 33.42 35.91 -8.26
C GLY A 37 33.90 36.82 -9.38
N GLY A 38 33.38 38.05 -9.46
CA GLY A 38 33.66 39.00 -10.53
C GLY A 38 32.44 39.30 -11.37
N GLU A 39 32.63 39.48 -12.68
CA GLU A 39 31.54 39.82 -13.60
C GLU A 39 30.49 38.68 -13.71
N PRO A 40 29.18 38.96 -13.66
CA PRO A 40 28.13 37.92 -13.61
C PRO A 40 28.13 36.88 -14.75
N ASN A 41 28.76 37.21 -15.89
CA ASN A 41 28.86 36.35 -17.07
C ASN A 41 30.06 35.38 -17.03
N GLY A 42 30.94 35.51 -16.04
CA GLY A 42 32.05 34.57 -15.83
C GLY A 42 31.55 33.26 -15.24
N ASN A 43 32.24 32.16 -15.57
CA ASN A 43 32.03 30.88 -14.91
C ASN A 43 32.98 30.78 -13.71
N HIS A 44 32.50 31.09 -12.52
CA HIS A 44 33.33 31.19 -11.31
C HIS A 44 33.15 29.97 -10.41
N GLU A 45 34.26 29.52 -9.82
CA GLU A 45 34.34 28.31 -9.00
C GLU A 45 34.94 28.63 -7.62
N LEU A 46 34.29 28.13 -6.56
CA LEU A 46 34.82 28.12 -5.21
C LEU A 46 35.07 26.69 -4.75
N ILE A 47 36.29 26.43 -4.28
CA ILE A 47 36.78 25.11 -3.93
C ILE A 47 37.19 25.09 -2.46
N SER A 48 36.58 24.20 -1.68
CA SER A 48 37.04 23.91 -0.33
C SER A 48 38.22 22.94 -0.40
N MET A 49 39.40 23.37 0.03
CA MET A 49 40.63 22.56 0.10
C MET A 49 40.89 22.02 1.50
N GLY A 50 39.98 22.28 2.45
CA GLY A 50 40.05 21.81 3.83
C GLY A 50 39.95 20.30 3.97
N ASN A 51 40.19 19.78 5.17
CA ASN A 51 40.06 18.36 5.49
C ASN A 51 39.02 18.14 6.60
N ARG A 52 37.86 18.77 6.44
CA ARG A 52 36.67 18.63 7.31
C ARG A 52 35.41 18.70 6.46
N ASP A 53 34.31 18.27 7.06
CA ASP A 53 32.98 18.42 6.46
C ASP A 53 32.67 19.91 6.22
N ASN A 54 32.00 20.19 5.11
CA ASN A 54 31.66 21.54 4.66
C ASN A 54 30.16 21.80 4.74
N GLN A 55 29.80 22.96 5.27
CA GLN A 55 28.44 23.48 5.27
C GLN A 55 28.37 24.68 4.33
N TRP A 56 27.70 24.53 3.20
CA TRP A 56 27.42 25.60 2.25
C TRP A 56 26.00 26.09 2.47
N GLN A 57 25.80 27.39 2.62
CA GLN A 57 24.48 28.00 2.62
C GLN A 57 24.35 28.87 1.37
N ILE A 58 23.33 28.61 0.55
CA ILE A 58 23.00 29.39 -0.64
C ILE A 58 21.85 30.33 -0.27
N SER A 59 22.19 31.58 0.02
CA SER A 59 21.24 32.60 0.47
C SER A 59 20.72 33.48 -0.66
N ASP A 60 21.45 33.53 -1.76
CA ASP A 60 21.19 34.42 -2.90
C ASP A 60 21.55 33.70 -4.20
N ARG A 61 21.20 34.29 -5.35
CA ARG A 61 21.68 33.82 -6.66
C ARG A 61 23.21 33.78 -6.68
N ASN A 62 23.79 32.58 -6.80
CA ASN A 62 25.23 32.35 -6.84
C ASN A 62 25.97 32.97 -5.63
N GLY A 63 25.34 32.99 -4.46
CA GLY A 63 25.85 33.69 -3.29
C GLY A 63 25.43 33.05 -1.97
N GLY A 64 26.26 33.26 -0.95
CA GLY A 64 26.01 32.76 0.39
C GLY A 64 27.27 32.60 1.23
N ASN A 65 27.38 31.50 1.98
CA ASN A 65 28.55 31.24 2.81
C ASN A 65 28.99 29.78 2.85
N LEU A 66 30.28 29.57 3.10
CA LEU A 66 30.90 28.30 3.42
C LEU A 66 31.37 28.32 4.87
N ASN A 67 30.90 27.35 5.66
CA ASN A 67 31.23 27.14 7.06
C ASN A 67 31.08 28.40 7.92
N GLN A 68 30.12 29.28 7.59
CA GLN A 68 29.88 30.60 8.20
C GLN A 68 31.03 31.61 8.12
N ALA A 69 32.24 31.18 7.72
CA ALA A 69 33.46 31.97 7.75
C ALA A 69 33.80 32.58 6.39
N VAL A 70 33.50 31.90 5.29
CA VAL A 70 33.74 32.40 3.94
C VAL A 70 32.41 32.89 3.37
N ARG A 71 32.26 34.20 3.13
CA ARG A 71 31.10 34.74 2.40
C ARG A 71 31.44 34.79 0.92
N PHE A 72 30.52 34.42 0.04
CA PHE A 72 30.75 34.49 -1.40
C PHE A 72 29.58 35.11 -2.17
N THR A 73 29.87 35.76 -3.29
CA THR A 73 28.90 36.30 -4.26
C THR A 73 29.39 36.02 -5.67
N ASN A 74 28.46 35.92 -6.63
CA ASN A 74 28.78 35.65 -8.04
C ASN A 74 29.61 34.37 -8.25
N ILE A 75 29.40 33.32 -7.47
CA ILE A 75 30.04 32.01 -7.63
C ILE A 75 29.01 30.99 -8.11
N GLN A 76 29.15 30.52 -9.35
CA GLN A 76 28.22 29.57 -9.96
C GLN A 76 28.53 28.11 -9.59
N ASN A 77 29.81 27.76 -9.39
CA ASN A 77 30.22 26.38 -9.18
C ASN A 77 30.85 26.19 -7.80
N LEU A 78 30.46 25.10 -7.14
CA LEU A 78 30.94 24.70 -5.83
C LEU A 78 31.63 23.35 -5.94
N THR A 79 32.88 23.29 -5.49
CA THR A 79 33.64 22.04 -5.41
C THR A 79 33.99 21.79 -3.94
N GLY A 80 33.42 20.71 -3.41
CA GLY A 80 33.72 20.16 -2.09
C GLY A 80 35.13 19.60 -1.99
N ASN A 81 35.45 19.05 -0.82
CA ASN A 81 36.67 18.26 -0.63
C ASN A 81 36.29 16.77 -0.67
N ASP A 82 37.10 15.89 -0.08
CA ASP A 82 36.82 14.45 -0.01
C ASP A 82 36.06 14.07 1.29
N ARG A 83 35.61 15.06 2.08
CA ARG A 83 34.77 14.91 3.29
C ARG A 83 33.32 15.23 2.93
N ASN A 84 32.40 15.22 3.91
CA ASN A 84 30.99 15.40 3.57
C ASN A 84 30.66 16.88 3.26
N GLU A 85 29.76 17.09 2.33
CA GLU A 85 29.23 18.41 1.96
C GLU A 85 27.74 18.46 2.27
N THR A 86 27.32 19.47 3.02
CA THR A 86 25.91 19.83 3.17
C THR A 86 25.69 21.17 2.48
N ILE A 87 24.81 21.22 1.48
CA ILE A 87 24.39 22.43 0.79
C ILE A 87 22.96 22.73 1.22
N THR A 88 22.78 23.87 1.89
CA THR A 88 21.48 24.37 2.36
C THR A 88 21.01 25.51 1.48
N PHE A 89 19.88 25.34 0.80
CA PHE A 89 19.18 26.38 0.06
C PHE A 89 18.20 27.12 0.98
N THR A 90 18.21 28.44 0.91
CA THR A 90 17.16 29.28 1.50
C THR A 90 16.15 29.69 0.43
N GLU A 91 15.06 30.38 0.80
CA GLU A 91 14.00 30.82 -0.11
C GLU A 91 14.50 31.58 -1.37
N GLN A 92 15.60 32.34 -1.27
CA GLN A 92 16.19 33.09 -2.40
C GLN A 92 17.42 32.40 -3.01
N GLY A 93 17.80 31.23 -2.48
CA GLY A 93 18.96 30.48 -2.92
C GLY A 93 18.77 29.91 -4.32
N LEU A 94 19.71 30.20 -5.21
CA LEU A 94 19.76 29.66 -6.56
C LEU A 94 21.22 29.47 -6.96
N LEU A 95 21.59 28.28 -7.40
CA LEU A 95 22.91 28.00 -7.92
C LEU A 95 22.82 27.66 -9.41
N THR A 96 23.46 28.49 -10.25
CA THR A 96 23.32 28.36 -11.70
C THR A 96 24.36 27.43 -12.33
N GLY A 97 25.36 26.99 -11.57
CA GLY A 97 26.44 26.11 -12.01
C GLY A 97 26.51 24.82 -11.21
N ASN A 98 27.64 24.14 -11.32
CA ASN A 98 27.77 22.75 -10.90
C ASN A 98 28.08 22.60 -9.40
N ILE A 99 27.67 21.47 -8.84
CA ILE A 99 28.08 21.00 -7.52
C ILE A 99 28.91 19.73 -7.69
N GLN A 100 30.13 19.75 -7.16
CA GLN A 100 31.04 18.61 -7.17
C GLN A 100 31.37 18.18 -5.73
N GLY A 101 30.79 17.07 -5.26
CA GLY A 101 31.00 16.52 -3.90
C GLY A 101 32.18 15.55 -3.77
N ASN A 102 32.88 15.24 -4.86
CA ASN A 102 33.98 14.26 -4.90
C ASN A 102 33.64 12.94 -4.19
N THR A 103 34.48 12.44 -3.28
CA THR A 103 34.28 11.14 -2.61
C THR A 103 33.42 11.21 -1.35
N GLY A 104 33.13 12.41 -0.84
CA GLY A 104 32.30 12.61 0.32
C GLY A 104 30.82 12.36 0.06
N ASN A 105 30.04 12.25 1.13
CA ASN A 105 28.59 12.27 1.00
C ASN A 105 28.11 13.70 0.75
N LEU A 106 27.17 13.84 -0.17
CA LEU A 106 26.54 15.09 -0.54
C LEU A 106 25.13 15.14 0.04
N THR A 107 24.81 16.17 0.82
CA THR A 107 23.46 16.45 1.30
C THR A 107 22.97 17.75 0.69
N LEU A 108 21.86 17.70 -0.03
CA LEU A 108 21.13 18.88 -0.50
C LEU A 108 19.89 19.04 0.37
N GLN A 109 19.76 20.20 1.02
CA GLN A 109 18.60 20.49 1.86
C GLN A 109 18.04 21.88 1.58
N GLY A 110 16.72 22.00 1.59
CA GLY A 110 16.02 23.24 1.28
C GLY A 110 14.54 22.97 1.13
N ASP A 111 13.70 23.90 1.57
CA ASP A 111 12.26 23.83 1.29
C ASP A 111 11.96 24.04 -0.19
N GLU A 112 12.92 24.60 -0.91
CA GLU A 112 13.06 24.56 -2.36
C GLU A 112 14.54 24.44 -2.72
N ILE A 113 14.88 23.64 -3.74
CA ILE A 113 16.26 23.42 -4.19
C ILE A 113 16.38 23.84 -5.65
N ASN A 114 16.85 25.06 -5.88
CA ASN A 114 17.01 25.61 -7.23
C ASN A 114 18.44 25.42 -7.75
N ILE A 115 18.63 24.46 -8.66
CA ILE A 115 19.93 24.17 -9.28
C ILE A 115 19.79 24.13 -10.81
N GLU A 116 20.56 24.96 -11.52
CA GLU A 116 20.59 24.96 -12.99
C GLU A 116 21.77 24.17 -13.58
N GLY A 117 22.77 23.80 -12.77
CA GLY A 117 23.96 23.03 -13.19
C GLY A 117 23.94 21.57 -12.76
N ASP A 118 25.00 20.83 -13.11
CA ASP A 118 25.10 19.40 -12.84
C ASP A 118 25.55 19.13 -11.40
N ILE A 119 25.07 18.03 -10.83
CA ILE A 119 25.37 17.56 -9.48
C ILE A 119 26.14 16.25 -9.61
N ALA A 120 27.40 16.21 -9.16
CA ALA A 120 28.28 15.06 -9.32
C ALA A 120 29.03 14.71 -8.02
N GLY A 121 29.28 13.43 -7.82
CA GLY A 121 29.99 12.87 -6.67
C GLY A 121 30.05 11.35 -6.76
N THR A 122 30.80 10.71 -5.85
CA THR A 122 30.90 9.25 -5.75
C THR A 122 30.48 8.69 -4.39
N GLY A 123 30.29 9.55 -3.39
CA GLY A 123 29.65 9.18 -2.12
C GLY A 123 28.13 8.99 -2.26
N ALA A 124 27.41 9.04 -1.14
CA ALA A 124 25.96 9.03 -1.15
C ALA A 124 25.40 10.46 -1.35
N LEU A 125 24.35 10.60 -2.15
CA LEU A 125 23.54 11.82 -2.25
C LEU A 125 22.31 11.69 -1.36
N THR A 126 22.03 12.70 -0.53
CA THR A 126 20.77 12.83 0.22
C THR A 126 20.07 14.13 -0.16
N ILE A 127 18.77 14.06 -0.43
CA ILE A 127 17.90 15.20 -0.74
C ILE A 127 16.76 15.22 0.29
N THR A 128 16.58 16.33 0.99
CA THR A 128 15.58 16.49 2.06
C THR A 128 15.09 17.94 2.16
N PRO A 129 13.83 18.20 2.51
CA PRO A 129 13.37 19.52 2.92
C PRO A 129 14.08 20.03 4.19
N LEU A 130 14.02 21.33 4.47
CA LEU A 130 14.40 21.87 5.79
C LEU A 130 13.24 21.74 6.78
N SER A 131 12.02 21.97 6.32
CA SER A 131 10.77 21.83 7.04
C SER A 131 10.35 20.34 7.05
N PRO A 132 10.38 19.65 8.20
CA PRO A 132 10.20 18.19 8.25
C PRO A 132 8.86 17.70 7.70
N ASP A 133 7.79 18.50 7.84
CA ASP A 133 6.43 18.22 7.41
C ASP A 133 6.19 18.52 5.93
N GLN A 134 7.20 19.04 5.23
CA GLN A 134 7.05 19.44 3.85
C GLN A 134 7.00 18.23 2.91
N THR A 135 5.99 18.23 2.03
CA THR A 135 5.89 17.25 0.94
C THR A 135 6.98 17.46 -0.10
N ILE A 136 7.55 16.36 -0.59
CA ILE A 136 8.40 16.37 -1.78
C ILE A 136 7.58 15.98 -2.99
N ALA A 137 7.59 16.80 -4.03
CA ALA A 137 6.99 16.48 -5.31
C ALA A 137 8.07 16.05 -6.31
N ILE A 138 8.04 14.79 -6.76
CA ILE A 138 9.01 14.25 -7.72
C ILE A 138 8.37 14.21 -9.11
N GLY A 139 9.01 14.85 -10.08
CA GLY A 139 8.56 14.91 -11.48
C GLY A 139 7.59 16.07 -11.79
N ASP A 140 7.30 16.95 -10.84
CA ASP A 140 6.41 18.10 -11.06
C ASP A 140 7.06 19.17 -11.96
N THR A 141 6.24 20.04 -12.55
CA THR A 141 6.73 21.27 -13.17
C THR A 141 6.88 22.37 -12.13
N PRO A 142 8.02 23.08 -12.08
CA PRO A 142 8.27 24.11 -11.07
C PRO A 142 7.16 25.17 -10.97
N GLY A 143 6.81 25.55 -9.74
CA GLY A 143 5.90 26.65 -9.43
C GLY A 143 4.42 26.27 -9.35
N ASN A 144 4.09 24.97 -9.27
CA ASN A 144 2.72 24.51 -9.14
C ASN A 144 2.22 24.56 -7.69
N GLN A 145 3.09 24.37 -6.70
CA GLN A 145 2.76 24.46 -5.27
C GLN A 145 3.95 25.05 -4.49
N PRO A 146 3.94 26.35 -4.14
CA PRO A 146 5.08 27.02 -3.49
C PRO A 146 5.38 26.54 -2.04
N GLN A 147 4.70 25.50 -1.58
CA GLN A 147 4.86 24.90 -0.25
C GLN A 147 5.50 23.51 -0.30
N TRP A 148 5.92 23.01 -1.47
CA TRP A 148 6.54 21.69 -1.63
C TRP A 148 7.98 21.84 -2.07
N LEU A 149 8.83 20.87 -1.70
CA LEU A 149 10.12 20.71 -2.36
C LEU A 149 9.85 20.05 -3.71
N GLU A 150 9.97 20.81 -4.79
CA GLU A 150 9.72 20.32 -6.14
C GLU A 150 11.04 19.81 -6.75
N LEU A 151 11.04 18.56 -7.23
CA LEU A 151 12.15 17.96 -7.97
C LEU A 151 11.68 17.68 -9.39
N SER A 152 11.84 18.67 -10.27
CA SER A 152 11.41 18.55 -11.66
C SER A 152 12.23 17.52 -12.44
N PRO A 153 11.72 17.01 -13.58
CA PRO A 153 12.54 16.14 -14.44
C PRO A 153 13.84 16.81 -14.91
N THR A 154 13.86 18.14 -15.03
CA THR A 154 15.08 18.87 -15.37
C THR A 154 16.13 18.78 -14.27
N GLU A 155 15.72 18.95 -13.01
CA GLU A 155 16.62 18.86 -11.85
C GLU A 155 17.06 17.43 -11.57
N LEU A 156 16.17 16.46 -11.71
CA LEU A 156 16.53 15.04 -11.59
C LEU A 156 17.59 14.65 -12.63
N ASN A 157 17.49 15.16 -13.86
CA ASN A 157 18.50 14.95 -14.92
C ASN A 157 19.84 15.68 -14.65
N ARG A 158 19.92 16.57 -13.65
CA ARG A 158 21.19 17.18 -13.23
C ARG A 158 22.02 16.26 -12.35
N ILE A 159 21.40 15.29 -11.69
CA ILE A 159 22.10 14.30 -10.88
C ILE A 159 22.85 13.37 -11.84
N GLN A 160 24.18 13.51 -11.87
CA GLN A 160 25.04 12.70 -12.74
C GLN A 160 25.20 11.29 -12.17
N ALA A 161 25.33 10.31 -13.06
CA ALA A 161 25.69 8.94 -12.68
C ALA A 161 27.04 8.90 -11.94
N GLY A 162 27.16 7.97 -10.99
CA GLY A 162 28.39 7.73 -10.23
C GLY A 162 28.21 7.78 -8.71
N PHE A 163 27.06 8.21 -8.21
CA PHE A 163 26.77 8.17 -6.78
C PHE A 163 26.68 6.72 -6.29
N GLY A 164 27.21 6.44 -5.11
CA GLY A 164 27.06 5.12 -4.50
C GLY A 164 25.60 4.78 -4.15
N GLN A 165 24.82 5.81 -3.82
CA GLN A 165 23.38 5.75 -3.57
C GLN A 165 22.79 7.16 -3.59
N ILE A 166 21.55 7.30 -4.03
CA ILE A 166 20.71 8.50 -3.91
C ILE A 166 19.61 8.22 -2.89
N THR A 167 19.42 9.12 -1.92
CA THR A 167 18.36 9.06 -0.93
C THR A 167 17.49 10.31 -1.05
N ILE A 168 16.19 10.13 -1.28
CA ILE A 168 15.20 11.21 -1.23
C ILE A 168 14.31 10.93 -0.03
N THR A 169 14.22 11.86 0.91
CA THR A 169 13.53 11.63 2.18
C THR A 169 12.67 12.80 2.63
N ALA A 170 11.39 12.54 2.89
CA ALA A 170 10.45 13.47 3.53
C ALA A 170 10.14 12.93 4.92
N ILE A 171 10.69 13.54 5.98
CA ILE A 171 10.72 12.96 7.33
C ILE A 171 9.30 12.81 7.90
N ASP A 172 8.60 13.93 8.05
CA ASP A 172 7.22 14.01 8.54
C ASP A 172 6.21 14.24 7.39
N GLY A 173 6.69 14.69 6.22
CA GLY A 173 5.90 14.94 5.03
C GLY A 173 5.65 13.70 4.16
N ASN A 174 4.83 13.90 3.12
CA ASN A 174 4.57 12.88 2.10
C ASN A 174 5.56 13.00 0.94
N ILE A 175 5.63 11.96 0.09
CA ILE A 175 6.26 12.07 -1.22
C ILE A 175 5.20 11.84 -2.30
N GLU A 176 5.09 12.80 -3.20
CA GLU A 176 4.14 12.75 -4.31
C GLU A 176 4.88 12.67 -5.64
N PHE A 177 4.62 11.63 -6.41
CA PHE A 177 5.04 11.54 -7.80
C PHE A 177 4.03 12.29 -8.67
N LYS A 178 4.50 13.35 -9.32
CA LYS A 178 3.68 14.20 -10.19
C LYS A 178 4.05 13.90 -11.64
N GLY A 179 3.13 13.31 -12.37
CA GLY A 179 3.37 12.88 -13.74
C GLY A 179 3.04 13.97 -14.73
N ASN A 180 4.04 14.61 -15.34
CA ASN A 180 3.83 15.44 -16.54
C ASN A 180 3.90 14.62 -17.85
N SER A 181 3.67 13.31 -17.80
CA SER A 181 3.84 12.31 -18.89
C SER A 181 5.28 11.92 -19.20
N GLN A 182 6.28 12.41 -18.47
CA GLN A 182 7.66 11.95 -18.60
C GLN A 182 7.99 10.87 -17.57
N GLU A 183 8.78 9.89 -18.00
CA GLU A 183 9.34 8.85 -17.14
C GLU A 183 10.41 9.46 -16.21
N ILE A 184 10.37 9.09 -14.94
CA ILE A 184 11.38 9.50 -13.96
C ILE A 184 12.49 8.46 -13.97
N ILE A 185 13.72 8.89 -14.22
CA ILE A 185 14.87 7.99 -14.44
C ILE A 185 15.93 8.22 -13.36
N PHE A 186 16.46 7.14 -12.80
CA PHE A 186 17.65 7.14 -11.94
C PHE A 186 18.72 6.20 -12.52
N SER A 187 19.95 6.68 -12.64
CA SER A 187 21.09 5.87 -13.11
C SER A 187 21.84 5.17 -11.98
N ASP A 188 21.72 5.66 -10.75
CA ASP A 188 22.36 5.09 -9.56
C ASP A 188 21.31 4.49 -8.60
N PRO A 189 21.70 3.60 -7.66
CA PRO A 189 20.79 3.06 -6.65
C PRO A 189 20.03 4.14 -5.90
N VAL A 190 18.69 4.06 -5.87
CA VAL A 190 17.84 5.08 -5.26
C VAL A 190 17.00 4.51 -4.11
N THR A 191 16.93 5.26 -3.01
CA THR A 191 16.05 5.01 -1.86
C THR A 191 15.14 6.21 -1.66
N ILE A 192 13.83 6.01 -1.77
CA ILE A 192 12.80 7.06 -1.59
C ILE A 192 12.01 6.72 -0.34
N THR A 193 12.02 7.62 0.64
CA THR A 193 11.51 7.32 2.00
C THR A 193 10.59 8.41 2.54
N ALA A 194 9.45 8.01 3.08
CA ALA A 194 8.56 8.87 3.86
C ALA A 194 8.36 8.25 5.27
N PRO A 195 9.30 8.46 6.21
CA PRO A 195 9.32 7.76 7.49
C PRO A 195 8.08 7.94 8.36
N MET A 196 7.30 9.02 8.21
CA MET A 196 5.99 9.20 8.89
C MET A 196 4.82 9.41 7.91
N GLY A 197 5.13 9.64 6.63
CA GLY A 197 4.15 9.92 5.58
C GLY A 197 3.80 8.73 4.68
N GLY A 198 3.01 9.02 3.66
CA GLY A 198 2.71 8.12 2.54
C GLY A 198 3.49 8.50 1.27
N ILE A 199 3.45 7.60 0.29
CA ILE A 199 4.06 7.83 -1.03
C ILE A 199 3.00 7.57 -2.10
N ALA A 200 2.64 8.57 -2.89
CA ALA A 200 1.53 8.45 -3.85
C ALA A 200 1.87 9.05 -5.22
N ILE A 201 1.28 8.50 -6.29
CA ILE A 201 1.11 9.22 -7.55
C ILE A 201 -0.16 10.06 -7.46
N THR A 202 0.00 11.37 -7.60
CA THR A 202 -1.11 12.30 -7.62
C THR A 202 -1.19 12.93 -9.01
N ASN A 203 -1.82 12.19 -9.94
CA ASN A 203 -2.30 12.67 -11.25
C ASN A 203 -1.23 12.81 -12.38
N PRO A 204 -1.44 12.26 -13.59
CA PRO A 204 -2.30 11.13 -13.96
C PRO A 204 -1.63 9.77 -13.67
N PRO A 205 -2.39 8.65 -13.64
CA PRO A 205 -1.96 7.30 -13.22
C PRO A 205 -0.95 6.59 -14.15
N GLY A 206 0.01 7.30 -14.73
CA GLY A 206 0.97 6.78 -15.70
C GLY A 206 2.44 7.10 -15.42
N SER A 207 2.78 7.76 -14.31
CA SER A 207 4.18 8.01 -13.98
C SER A 207 4.92 6.69 -13.81
N SER A 208 5.87 6.41 -14.71
CA SER A 208 6.79 5.29 -14.57
C SER A 208 8.07 5.75 -13.89
N LEU A 209 8.60 4.88 -13.04
CA LEU A 209 9.91 5.01 -12.44
C LEU A 209 10.84 4.00 -13.09
N ARG A 210 11.97 4.46 -13.61
CA ARG A 210 12.94 3.60 -14.29
C ARG A 210 14.33 3.70 -13.69
N GLY A 211 14.88 2.55 -13.32
CA GLY A 211 16.28 2.38 -12.95
C GLY A 211 17.10 1.97 -14.17
N GLU A 212 18.12 2.75 -14.51
CA GLU A 212 19.13 2.43 -15.52
C GLU A 212 20.45 1.98 -14.86
N ASP A 213 21.38 1.47 -15.67
CA ASP A 213 22.70 0.98 -15.24
C ASP A 213 22.65 0.03 -14.03
N ASN A 214 23.11 0.46 -12.85
CA ASN A 214 23.15 -0.31 -11.62
C ASN A 214 22.04 0.08 -10.63
N ALA A 215 21.09 0.93 -11.03
CA ALA A 215 20.06 1.46 -10.16
C ALA A 215 19.11 0.36 -9.64
N THR A 216 19.24 0.03 -8.36
CA THR A 216 18.18 -0.59 -7.57
C THR A 216 17.18 0.48 -7.10
N ILE A 217 15.92 0.11 -6.95
CA ILE A 217 14.88 1.02 -6.46
C ILE A 217 14.34 0.50 -5.13
N THR A 218 14.52 1.27 -4.07
CA THR A 218 13.90 1.01 -2.76
C THR A 218 12.92 2.12 -2.42
N ILE A 219 11.67 1.76 -2.14
CA ILE A 219 10.62 2.67 -1.69
C ILE A 219 10.17 2.23 -0.30
N ALA A 220 10.13 3.15 0.66
CA ALA A 220 9.60 2.85 1.99
C ALA A 220 8.78 3.99 2.57
N ALA A 221 7.65 3.68 3.20
CA ALA A 221 6.76 4.67 3.80
C ALA A 221 6.14 4.12 5.08
N GLN A 222 5.78 5.01 6.02
CA GLN A 222 4.96 4.60 7.16
C GLN A 222 3.55 4.24 6.70
N GLN A 223 2.97 5.06 5.83
CA GLN A 223 1.58 4.94 5.40
C GLN A 223 1.49 4.23 4.03
N ASP A 224 0.34 4.38 3.37
CA ASP A 224 0.06 3.78 2.07
C ASP A 224 1.10 4.18 1.01
N ILE A 225 1.39 3.23 0.13
CA ILE A 225 2.23 3.43 -1.05
C ILE A 225 1.39 3.18 -2.30
N THR A 226 1.19 4.19 -3.12
CA THR A 226 0.54 4.09 -4.43
C THR A 226 1.49 4.55 -5.54
N LEU A 227 1.93 3.62 -6.37
CA LEU A 227 2.92 3.87 -7.43
C LEU A 227 2.42 3.41 -8.80
N GLY A 228 3.14 3.82 -9.82
CA GLY A 228 2.86 3.48 -11.21
C GLY A 228 3.60 2.22 -11.59
N GLN A 229 4.06 2.18 -12.84
CA GLN A 229 4.98 1.12 -13.28
C GLN A 229 6.38 1.41 -12.74
N ILE A 230 7.08 0.38 -12.31
CA ILE A 230 8.50 0.48 -11.96
C ILE A 230 9.29 -0.51 -12.82
N THR A 231 10.36 -0.05 -13.45
CA THR A 231 11.20 -0.87 -14.31
C THR A 231 12.68 -0.70 -14.01
N THR A 232 13.40 -1.80 -13.83
CA THR A 232 14.87 -1.83 -13.80
C THR A 232 15.37 -2.85 -14.82
N SER A 233 16.67 -2.80 -15.15
CA SER A 233 17.32 -3.76 -16.05
C SER A 233 18.11 -4.82 -15.29
N GLY A 234 17.45 -5.65 -14.48
CA GLY A 234 18.11 -6.72 -13.70
C GLY A 234 18.46 -6.36 -12.26
N ASN A 235 18.22 -5.12 -11.85
CA ASN A 235 18.45 -4.64 -10.49
C ASN A 235 17.19 -4.78 -9.64
N ALA A 236 17.33 -4.89 -8.32
CA ALA A 236 16.20 -5.17 -7.44
C ALA A 236 15.22 -3.98 -7.32
N ILE A 237 13.95 -4.30 -7.11
CA ILE A 237 12.89 -3.40 -6.64
C ILE A 237 12.45 -3.88 -5.25
N LYS A 238 12.46 -2.98 -4.27
CA LYS A 238 11.94 -3.25 -2.92
C LYS A 238 10.94 -2.17 -2.53
N ILE A 239 9.76 -2.57 -2.07
CA ILE A 239 8.70 -1.68 -1.60
C ILE A 239 8.25 -2.13 -0.22
N VAL A 240 8.25 -1.22 0.75
CA VAL A 240 7.84 -1.51 2.13
C VAL A 240 6.91 -0.41 2.64
N SER A 241 5.67 -0.78 2.95
CA SER A 241 4.80 0.04 3.80
C SER A 241 4.81 -0.54 5.21
N GLU A 242 5.01 0.30 6.23
CA GLU A 242 5.11 -0.16 7.62
C GLU A 242 3.73 -0.32 8.29
N ASP A 243 2.77 0.57 8.01
CA ASP A 243 1.39 0.57 8.55
C ASP A 243 0.29 0.58 7.48
N GLY A 244 0.64 0.72 6.19
CA GLY A 244 -0.31 0.87 5.08
C GLY A 244 -0.42 -0.33 4.13
N GLY A 245 -1.11 -0.09 3.02
CA GLY A 245 -1.15 -0.97 1.86
C GLY A 245 -0.19 -0.54 0.76
N VAL A 246 0.07 -1.44 -0.19
CA VAL A 246 0.84 -1.14 -1.41
C VAL A 246 -0.04 -1.35 -2.63
N ASN A 247 -0.18 -0.32 -3.45
CA ASN A 247 -0.82 -0.36 -4.75
C ASN A 247 0.16 0.04 -5.85
N THR A 248 0.41 -0.81 -6.85
CA THR A 248 1.31 -0.50 -7.97
C THR A 248 0.70 -0.95 -9.30
N LEU A 249 1.22 -0.42 -10.41
CA LEU A 249 1.08 -1.08 -11.71
C LEU A 249 2.11 -2.23 -11.82
N ASN A 250 2.64 -2.47 -13.01
CA ASN A 250 3.62 -3.53 -13.23
C ASN A 250 4.95 -3.22 -12.53
N LEU A 251 5.58 -4.25 -11.96
CA LEU A 251 6.95 -4.20 -11.47
C LEU A 251 7.80 -5.11 -12.34
N THR A 252 8.84 -4.56 -12.96
CA THR A 252 9.67 -5.30 -13.91
C THR A 252 11.14 -5.10 -13.61
N THR A 253 11.84 -6.19 -13.36
CA THR A 253 13.29 -6.24 -13.13
C THR A 253 13.96 -7.22 -14.08
N SER A 254 13.26 -7.64 -15.13
CA SER A 254 13.75 -8.62 -16.09
C SER A 254 14.97 -8.12 -16.85
N SER A 255 15.91 -9.01 -17.18
CA SER A 255 17.06 -8.65 -18.01
C SER A 255 17.56 -9.83 -18.85
N THR A 256 18.61 -9.62 -19.64
CA THR A 256 19.24 -10.71 -20.39
C THR A 256 19.99 -11.69 -19.48
N MET A 257 20.72 -11.18 -18.48
CA MET A 257 21.69 -11.99 -17.72
C MET A 257 21.26 -12.36 -16.31
N LYS A 258 20.38 -11.58 -15.68
CA LYS A 258 19.88 -11.85 -14.33
C LYS A 258 18.62 -11.02 -14.04
N GLY A 259 17.55 -11.64 -13.59
CA GLY A 259 16.39 -10.92 -13.07
C GLY A 259 16.69 -10.34 -11.69
N GLY A 260 16.28 -9.09 -11.45
CA GLY A 260 16.43 -8.46 -10.13
C GLY A 260 15.31 -8.87 -9.18
N ASP A 261 15.56 -8.99 -7.89
CA ASP A 261 14.49 -9.37 -6.95
C ASP A 261 13.38 -8.30 -6.90
N ILE A 262 12.14 -8.74 -6.75
CA ILE A 262 10.96 -7.91 -6.49
C ILE A 262 10.45 -8.30 -5.09
N ILE A 263 10.50 -7.36 -4.15
CA ILE A 263 10.06 -7.58 -2.76
C ILE A 263 9.02 -6.52 -2.42
N VAL A 264 7.82 -6.94 -2.02
CA VAL A 264 6.74 -6.05 -1.59
C VAL A 264 6.20 -6.52 -0.25
N ASN A 265 6.33 -5.66 0.77
CA ASN A 265 5.85 -5.91 2.13
C ASN A 265 4.88 -4.79 2.52
N ALA A 266 3.74 -5.15 3.09
CA ALA A 266 2.75 -4.17 3.56
C ALA A 266 1.83 -4.82 4.58
N PRO A 267 1.56 -4.29 5.77
CA PRO A 267 0.67 -4.96 6.71
C PRO A 267 -0.77 -5.05 6.20
N ILE A 268 -1.29 -4.04 5.47
CA ILE A 268 -2.70 -4.05 5.07
C ILE A 268 -2.88 -4.99 3.88
N ALA A 269 -2.64 -4.55 2.65
CA ALA A 269 -2.89 -5.34 1.45
C ALA A 269 -1.86 -5.01 0.37
N ILE A 270 -1.69 -5.93 -0.57
CA ILE A 270 -0.87 -5.69 -1.76
C ILE A 270 -1.76 -5.82 -3.01
N SER A 271 -1.77 -4.77 -3.82
CA SER A 271 -2.39 -4.72 -5.14
C SER A 271 -1.33 -4.34 -6.17
N THR A 272 -0.97 -5.23 -7.08
CA THR A 272 0.04 -4.96 -8.10
C THR A 272 -0.47 -5.29 -9.50
N GLY A 273 0.18 -4.76 -10.53
CA GLY A 273 0.06 -5.28 -11.89
C GLY A 273 0.79 -6.62 -12.04
N ASN A 274 1.35 -6.86 -13.23
CA ASN A 274 2.21 -8.02 -13.46
C ASN A 274 3.59 -7.82 -12.81
N LEU A 275 4.14 -8.90 -12.29
CA LEU A 275 5.47 -8.94 -11.68
C LEU A 275 6.39 -9.77 -12.57
N ASP A 276 7.43 -9.15 -13.14
CA ASP A 276 8.38 -9.82 -14.02
C ASP A 276 9.83 -9.62 -13.55
N SER A 277 10.38 -10.68 -12.98
CA SER A 277 11.75 -10.82 -12.52
C SER A 277 12.49 -11.90 -13.32
N SER A 278 12.07 -12.14 -14.57
CA SER A 278 12.66 -13.18 -15.40
C SER A 278 14.02 -12.80 -15.99
N SER A 279 14.72 -13.75 -16.56
CA SER A 279 15.81 -13.45 -17.47
C SER A 279 15.87 -14.35 -18.69
N ALA A 280 16.49 -13.85 -19.75
CA ALA A 280 16.56 -14.55 -21.03
C ALA A 280 17.66 -15.64 -21.06
N ILE A 281 18.77 -15.42 -20.36
CA ILE A 281 19.93 -16.31 -20.36
C ILE A 281 20.23 -16.82 -18.95
N GLY A 282 20.44 -15.94 -17.97
CA GLY A 282 20.87 -16.33 -16.62
C GLY A 282 19.71 -16.59 -15.67
N ASP A 283 19.90 -16.25 -14.39
CA ASP A 283 18.95 -16.61 -13.34
C ASP A 283 17.73 -15.67 -13.32
N GLY A 284 16.56 -16.18 -12.95
CA GLY A 284 15.42 -15.36 -12.55
C GLY A 284 15.63 -14.80 -11.14
N GLY A 285 15.08 -13.64 -10.85
CA GLY A 285 15.13 -13.04 -9.52
C GLY A 285 13.94 -13.46 -8.64
N LYS A 286 14.07 -13.28 -7.34
CA LYS A 286 13.01 -13.61 -6.37
C LYS A 286 11.80 -12.70 -6.56
N ILE A 287 10.59 -13.23 -6.40
CA ILE A 287 9.37 -12.44 -6.16
C ILE A 287 8.85 -12.77 -4.76
N SER A 288 8.73 -11.77 -3.89
CA SER A 288 8.29 -11.93 -2.49
C SER A 288 7.15 -10.98 -2.19
N LEU A 289 5.99 -11.51 -1.77
CA LEU A 289 4.81 -10.72 -1.38
C LEU A 289 4.36 -11.14 0.02
N ASP A 290 4.24 -10.19 0.94
CA ASP A 290 3.94 -10.49 2.35
C ASP A 290 3.06 -9.40 3.02
N PRO A 291 1.71 -9.46 2.86
CA PRO A 291 0.80 -8.71 3.69
C PRO A 291 -0.01 -9.54 4.66
N ILE A 292 -0.65 -8.88 5.63
CA ILE A 292 -1.59 -9.55 6.54
C ILE A 292 -2.91 -9.82 5.81
N SER A 293 -3.48 -8.83 5.10
CA SER A 293 -4.74 -9.01 4.35
C SER A 293 -4.49 -9.57 2.94
N ASP A 294 -5.42 -9.35 2.03
CA ASP A 294 -5.43 -9.91 0.68
C ASP A 294 -4.25 -9.45 -0.20
N ILE A 295 -3.91 -10.31 -1.17
CA ILE A 295 -3.06 -9.99 -2.32
C ILE A 295 -3.90 -10.05 -3.59
N THR A 296 -3.82 -9.01 -4.41
CA THR A 296 -4.31 -9.00 -5.80
C THR A 296 -3.15 -8.63 -6.73
N THR A 297 -2.90 -9.44 -7.75
CA THR A 297 -1.79 -9.22 -8.68
C THR A 297 -2.13 -9.71 -10.09
N GLY A 298 -1.34 -9.31 -11.09
CA GLY A 298 -1.32 -9.91 -12.41
C GLY A 298 -0.65 -11.28 -12.40
N TYR A 299 0.16 -11.57 -13.43
CA TYR A 299 1.01 -12.76 -13.42
C TYR A 299 2.31 -12.52 -12.64
N LEU A 300 2.96 -13.62 -12.23
CA LEU A 300 4.30 -13.64 -11.63
C LEU A 300 5.26 -14.46 -12.50
N ASN A 301 6.21 -13.78 -13.11
CA ASN A 301 7.23 -14.37 -13.97
C ASN A 301 8.61 -14.26 -13.31
N SER A 302 9.10 -15.35 -12.73
CA SER A 302 10.42 -15.46 -12.11
C SER A 302 11.28 -16.46 -12.89
N GLN A 303 11.05 -16.59 -14.20
CA GLN A 303 11.74 -17.61 -15.00
C GLN A 303 13.22 -17.29 -15.16
N GLY A 304 14.05 -18.32 -15.01
CA GLY A 304 15.45 -18.30 -15.43
C GLY A 304 15.53 -18.64 -16.91
N GLY A 305 16.53 -18.08 -17.57
CA GLY A 305 16.80 -18.32 -18.97
C GLY A 305 17.38 -19.71 -19.24
N SER A 306 17.78 -19.93 -20.51
CA SER A 306 18.33 -21.21 -20.98
C SER A 306 19.58 -21.71 -20.23
N GLN A 307 20.30 -20.82 -19.53
CA GLN A 307 21.52 -21.10 -18.79
C GLN A 307 21.40 -20.69 -17.31
N GLY A 308 20.20 -20.51 -16.80
CA GLY A 308 20.01 -20.12 -15.41
C GLY A 308 18.95 -20.90 -14.67
N GLN A 309 18.91 -20.62 -13.38
CA GLN A 309 17.93 -21.12 -12.45
C GLN A 309 16.71 -20.20 -12.42
N GLY A 310 15.50 -20.77 -12.34
CA GLY A 310 14.31 -19.97 -12.04
C GLY A 310 14.37 -19.38 -10.63
N GLY A 311 13.90 -18.16 -10.46
CA GLY A 311 13.87 -17.48 -9.17
C GLY A 311 12.79 -18.05 -8.25
N THR A 312 12.91 -17.72 -6.96
CA THR A 312 11.94 -18.14 -5.95
C THR A 312 10.73 -17.21 -5.96
N ILE A 313 9.54 -17.79 -5.94
CA ILE A 313 8.28 -17.06 -5.73
C ILE A 313 7.75 -17.44 -4.35
N ASP A 314 7.70 -16.45 -3.45
CA ASP A 314 7.33 -16.62 -2.05
C ASP A 314 6.20 -15.66 -1.70
N ILE A 315 5.00 -16.22 -1.52
CA ILE A 315 3.78 -15.47 -1.25
C ILE A 315 3.26 -15.88 0.12
N THR A 316 2.96 -14.90 0.96
CA THR A 316 2.33 -15.10 2.26
C THR A 316 1.21 -14.09 2.41
N THR A 317 0.01 -14.54 2.81
CA THR A 317 -1.13 -13.70 3.17
C THR A 317 -1.99 -14.43 4.21
N ASP A 318 -2.49 -13.73 5.24
CA ASP A 318 -3.41 -14.33 6.22
C ASP A 318 -4.85 -14.43 5.69
N ARG A 319 -5.12 -13.89 4.49
CA ARG A 319 -6.41 -13.98 3.81
C ARG A 319 -6.27 -14.62 2.43
N PHE A 320 -6.64 -13.93 1.35
CA PHE A 320 -6.71 -14.56 0.04
C PHE A 320 -5.71 -14.00 -0.96
N PHE A 321 -5.17 -14.88 -1.78
CA PHE A 321 -4.32 -14.54 -2.91
C PHE A 321 -5.11 -14.66 -4.21
N ARG A 322 -5.08 -13.61 -5.04
CA ARG A 322 -5.75 -13.58 -6.34
C ARG A 322 -4.78 -13.08 -7.41
N ALA A 323 -4.47 -13.95 -8.37
CA ALA A 323 -3.66 -13.58 -9.52
C ALA A 323 -4.47 -13.70 -10.81
N ASP A 324 -4.66 -12.60 -11.54
CA ASP A 324 -5.73 -12.45 -12.53
C ASP A 324 -5.30 -12.54 -14.00
N ASN A 325 -4.01 -12.54 -14.27
CA ASN A 325 -3.46 -12.54 -15.61
C ASN A 325 -2.68 -13.82 -15.92
N THR A 326 -2.43 -14.06 -17.21
CA THR A 326 -1.69 -15.23 -17.70
C THR A 326 -0.64 -14.84 -18.73
N PHE A 327 0.40 -15.65 -18.85
CA PHE A 327 1.41 -15.59 -19.90
C PHE A 327 1.81 -16.99 -20.32
N VAL A 328 2.43 -17.13 -21.50
CA VAL A 328 3.00 -18.41 -21.93
C VAL A 328 4.42 -18.51 -21.39
N ASP A 329 4.66 -19.49 -20.52
CA ASP A 329 5.97 -19.76 -19.96
C ASP A 329 6.93 -20.36 -21.00
N GLN A 330 8.22 -20.49 -20.66
CA GLN A 330 9.26 -20.98 -21.55
C GLN A 330 9.09 -22.45 -21.96
N ASN A 331 8.18 -23.18 -21.32
CA ASN A 331 7.82 -24.57 -21.63
C ASN A 331 6.51 -24.68 -22.41
N GLY A 332 5.90 -23.54 -22.80
CA GLY A 332 4.66 -23.50 -23.56
C GLY A 332 3.40 -23.63 -22.70
N VAL A 333 3.49 -23.50 -21.37
CA VAL A 333 2.35 -23.55 -20.45
C VAL A 333 1.73 -22.17 -20.34
N ASN A 334 0.41 -22.05 -20.52
CA ASN A 334 -0.33 -20.83 -20.19
C ASN A 334 -0.46 -20.70 -18.66
N ALA A 335 0.48 -20.00 -18.05
CA ALA A 335 0.67 -19.91 -16.62
C ALA A 335 0.29 -18.52 -16.09
N THR A 336 -0.13 -18.46 -14.82
CA THR A 336 -0.17 -17.22 -14.03
C THR A 336 1.09 -17.06 -13.20
N ILE A 337 1.71 -18.17 -12.80
CA ILE A 337 2.92 -18.18 -11.97
C ILE A 337 3.93 -19.12 -12.63
N SER A 338 5.14 -18.67 -12.91
CA SER A 338 6.23 -19.54 -13.36
C SER A 338 7.57 -19.21 -12.71
N SER A 339 8.24 -20.26 -12.22
CA SER A 339 9.61 -20.26 -11.71
C SER A 339 10.50 -21.24 -12.51
N ALA A 340 10.12 -21.53 -13.76
CA ALA A 340 10.90 -22.43 -14.61
C ALA A 340 12.32 -21.88 -14.84
N GLY A 341 13.33 -22.74 -14.91
CA GLY A 341 14.68 -22.37 -15.36
C GLY A 341 15.25 -23.39 -16.34
N GLY A 342 16.24 -22.96 -17.14
CA GLY A 342 16.92 -23.84 -18.09
C GLY A 342 17.86 -24.86 -17.43
N ILE A 343 18.51 -24.49 -16.32
CA ILE A 343 19.41 -25.37 -15.56
C ILE A 343 18.71 -26.00 -14.36
N ALA A 344 18.00 -25.19 -13.58
CA ALA A 344 17.28 -25.61 -12.40
C ALA A 344 16.00 -24.78 -12.23
N ASN A 345 14.99 -25.35 -11.58
CA ASN A 345 13.76 -24.60 -11.31
C ASN A 345 13.87 -23.84 -9.99
N GLY A 346 13.10 -22.75 -9.88
CA GLY A 346 12.91 -22.02 -8.63
C GLY A 346 11.76 -22.58 -7.80
N GLN A 347 11.74 -22.29 -6.52
CA GLN A 347 10.65 -22.72 -5.64
C GLN A 347 9.43 -21.80 -5.80
N ILE A 348 8.23 -22.37 -5.72
CA ILE A 348 6.97 -21.62 -5.61
C ILE A 348 6.32 -21.99 -4.28
N VAL A 349 6.11 -21.01 -3.41
CA VAL A 349 5.39 -21.18 -2.15
C VAL A 349 4.29 -20.14 -2.06
N ILE A 350 3.07 -20.60 -1.78
CA ILE A 350 1.90 -19.75 -1.60
C ILE A 350 1.26 -20.13 -0.27
N ARG A 351 1.36 -19.27 0.74
CA ARG A 351 0.65 -19.39 2.01
C ARG A 351 -0.59 -18.50 1.98
N HIS A 352 -1.76 -19.07 2.21
CA HIS A 352 -3.03 -18.34 2.17
C HIS A 352 -3.98 -18.76 3.29
N GLY A 353 -4.78 -17.81 3.77
CA GLY A 353 -5.80 -17.94 4.82
C GLY A 353 -7.09 -18.68 4.43
N GLY A 354 -7.01 -19.62 3.48
CA GLY A 354 -8.16 -20.44 3.09
C GLY A 354 -8.61 -21.42 4.19
N ASN A 355 -7.69 -21.76 5.10
CA ASN A 355 -7.88 -22.54 6.32
C ASN A 355 -8.66 -23.88 6.18
N GLY A 356 -8.65 -24.50 5.00
CA GLY A 356 -9.43 -25.72 4.73
C GLY A 356 -10.91 -25.48 4.47
N GLU A 357 -11.36 -24.23 4.36
CA GLU A 357 -12.75 -23.84 4.12
C GLU A 357 -12.93 -23.20 2.73
N THR A 358 -12.03 -22.28 2.39
CA THR A 358 -12.00 -21.63 1.08
C THR A 358 -10.85 -22.22 0.25
N PRO A 359 -11.16 -23.00 -0.81
CA PRO A 359 -10.11 -23.63 -1.60
C PRO A 359 -9.30 -22.59 -2.37
N PHE A 360 -8.04 -22.91 -2.63
CA PHE A 360 -7.25 -22.25 -3.65
C PHE A 360 -7.57 -22.85 -5.02
N ILE A 361 -8.10 -22.04 -5.95
CA ILE A 361 -8.55 -22.53 -7.26
C ILE A 361 -7.60 -22.08 -8.36
N ILE A 362 -6.95 -23.06 -9.00
CA ILE A 362 -6.18 -22.85 -10.22
C ILE A 362 -7.17 -22.88 -11.39
N GLY A 363 -7.30 -21.74 -12.09
CA GLY A 363 -8.28 -21.51 -13.15
C GLY A 363 -9.45 -20.59 -12.75
N ASP A 364 -9.51 -20.12 -11.50
CA ASP A 364 -10.54 -19.21 -11.00
C ASP A 364 -9.98 -18.37 -9.83
N ASN A 365 -9.70 -17.10 -10.08
CA ASN A 365 -9.11 -16.17 -9.13
C ASN A 365 -10.14 -15.27 -8.43
N ARG A 366 -11.44 -15.50 -8.59
CA ARG A 366 -12.48 -14.57 -8.08
C ARG A 366 -12.45 -14.41 -6.56
N VAL A 367 -12.05 -15.45 -5.84
CA VAL A 367 -12.01 -15.47 -4.36
C VAL A 367 -10.59 -15.71 -3.86
N ASN A 368 -10.00 -16.85 -4.25
CA ASN A 368 -8.67 -17.28 -3.83
C ASN A 368 -8.10 -18.25 -4.87
N GLY A 369 -7.10 -17.83 -5.64
CA GLY A 369 -6.61 -18.63 -6.75
C GLY A 369 -5.84 -17.88 -7.83
N THR A 370 -5.56 -18.58 -8.93
CA THR A 370 -4.89 -18.07 -10.13
C THR A 370 -5.80 -18.20 -11.35
N ALA A 371 -5.69 -17.29 -12.31
CA ALA A 371 -6.44 -17.36 -13.57
C ALA A 371 -5.99 -18.51 -14.49
N GLY A 372 -4.69 -18.81 -14.50
CA GLY A 372 -4.05 -19.86 -15.30
C GLY A 372 -3.27 -20.85 -14.44
N ALA A 373 -2.41 -21.63 -15.09
CA ALA A 373 -1.64 -22.68 -14.43
C ALA A 373 -0.53 -22.14 -13.50
N ILE A 374 -0.05 -22.99 -12.60
CA ILE A 374 1.18 -22.76 -11.82
C ILE A 374 2.26 -23.69 -12.37
N SER A 375 3.33 -23.12 -12.93
CA SER A 375 4.41 -23.86 -13.58
C SER A 375 5.69 -23.83 -12.75
N GLY A 376 6.12 -24.99 -12.28
CA GLY A 376 7.39 -25.18 -11.60
C GLY A 376 8.54 -25.56 -12.53
N GLY A 377 8.35 -25.47 -13.85
CA GLY A 377 9.35 -25.81 -14.87
C GLY A 377 9.42 -27.29 -15.25
N LEU A 378 10.60 -27.78 -15.64
CA LEU A 378 10.82 -29.16 -16.08
C LEU A 378 11.48 -30.00 -14.99
N ILE A 379 10.93 -31.18 -14.70
CA ILE A 379 11.54 -32.16 -13.80
C ILE A 379 11.68 -33.46 -14.58
N ASN A 380 12.91 -33.98 -14.70
CA ASN A 380 13.21 -35.18 -15.50
C ASN A 380 12.66 -35.08 -16.94
N ASN A 381 12.78 -33.90 -17.56
CA ASN A 381 12.23 -33.56 -18.89
C ASN A 381 10.69 -33.68 -19.01
N GLN A 382 9.96 -33.68 -17.90
CA GLN A 382 8.51 -33.62 -17.87
C GLN A 382 8.06 -32.27 -17.29
N ILE A 383 6.99 -31.73 -17.84
CA ILE A 383 6.40 -30.46 -17.38
C ILE A 383 5.83 -30.66 -15.97
N ASN A 384 6.39 -29.94 -14.99
CA ASN A 384 5.89 -29.88 -13.62
C ASN A 384 4.92 -28.70 -13.48
N THR A 385 3.64 -28.96 -13.71
CA THR A 385 2.59 -27.92 -13.69
C THR A 385 1.38 -28.40 -12.91
N ILE A 386 0.71 -27.47 -12.22
CA ILE A 386 -0.66 -27.64 -11.72
C ILE A 386 -1.59 -26.94 -12.72
N ALA A 387 -2.32 -27.71 -13.52
CA ALA A 387 -3.15 -27.19 -14.60
C ALA A 387 -4.58 -26.85 -14.13
N PRO A 388 -5.25 -25.85 -14.73
CA PRO A 388 -6.65 -25.57 -14.47
C PRO A 388 -7.59 -26.57 -15.17
N PRO A 389 -8.82 -26.78 -14.67
CA PRO A 389 -9.32 -26.33 -13.38
C PRO A 389 -8.93 -27.31 -12.25
N THR A 390 -8.28 -26.81 -11.20
CA THR A 390 -7.93 -27.62 -10.01
C THR A 390 -8.20 -26.82 -8.74
N ALA A 391 -8.82 -27.44 -7.73
CA ALA A 391 -9.03 -26.84 -6.41
C ALA A 391 -8.18 -27.55 -5.35
N LYS A 392 -7.54 -26.79 -4.47
CA LYS A 392 -6.79 -27.29 -3.31
C LYS A 392 -7.39 -26.72 -2.03
N LEU A 393 -8.03 -27.60 -1.25
CA LEU A 393 -8.66 -27.21 0.01
C LEU A 393 -7.64 -27.15 1.16
N PHE A 394 -6.74 -28.13 1.18
CA PHE A 394 -5.68 -28.29 2.18
C PHE A 394 -4.30 -28.01 1.58
N THR A 395 -3.28 -28.02 2.44
CA THR A 395 -1.88 -27.97 2.02
C THR A 395 -1.60 -29.00 0.93
N TYR A 396 -1.05 -28.55 -0.19
CA TYR A 396 -0.70 -29.37 -1.34
C TYR A 396 0.74 -29.10 -1.77
N THR A 397 1.54 -30.16 -1.88
CA THR A 397 2.92 -30.09 -2.34
C THR A 397 3.08 -30.94 -3.60
N GLN A 398 3.69 -30.36 -4.62
CA GLN A 398 4.09 -31.05 -5.85
C GLN A 398 5.48 -30.59 -6.25
N ASN A 399 6.49 -31.41 -5.98
CA ASN A 399 7.89 -31.10 -6.22
C ASN A 399 8.29 -29.75 -5.60
N ASN A 400 8.69 -28.77 -6.42
CA ASN A 400 9.07 -27.41 -6.00
C ASN A 400 7.88 -26.43 -5.85
N ILE A 401 6.63 -26.90 -5.96
CA ILE A 401 5.42 -26.09 -5.78
C ILE A 401 4.76 -26.47 -4.46
N GLN A 402 4.47 -25.48 -3.61
CA GLN A 402 3.74 -25.63 -2.36
C GLN A 402 2.59 -24.61 -2.29
N ILE A 403 1.37 -25.11 -2.10
CA ILE A 403 0.20 -24.30 -1.77
C ILE A 403 -0.16 -24.68 -0.33
N ILE A 404 0.07 -23.77 0.61
CA ILE A 404 0.02 -24.02 2.05
C ILE A 404 -1.25 -23.38 2.62
N SER A 405 -2.01 -24.19 3.33
CA SER A 405 -3.18 -23.78 4.09
C SER A 405 -3.23 -24.60 5.39
N LYS A 406 -4.37 -25.20 5.73
CA LYS A 406 -4.46 -26.22 6.79
C LYS A 406 -4.06 -27.60 6.24
N ASP A 407 -3.39 -28.41 7.06
CA ASP A 407 -3.11 -29.80 6.72
C ASP A 407 -4.40 -30.63 6.58
N GLU A 408 -4.38 -31.61 5.68
CA GLU A 408 -5.50 -32.52 5.48
C GLU A 408 -5.73 -33.34 6.76
N PRO A 409 -6.99 -33.45 7.26
CA PRO A 409 -7.27 -34.26 8.44
C PRO A 409 -6.87 -35.71 8.19
N ILE A 410 -6.07 -36.26 9.11
CA ILE A 410 -5.71 -37.68 9.07
C ILE A 410 -7.00 -38.47 9.35
N ILE A 411 -7.50 -39.17 8.32
CA ILE A 411 -8.56 -40.15 8.51
C ILE A 411 -7.92 -41.34 9.24
N GLU A 412 -8.13 -41.43 10.55
CA GLU A 412 -7.78 -42.62 11.30
C GLU A 412 -8.62 -43.78 10.74
N PRO A 413 -8.01 -44.92 10.35
CA PRO A 413 -8.77 -46.04 9.81
C PRO A 413 -9.81 -46.46 10.85
N GLU A 414 -11.08 -46.54 10.44
CA GLU A 414 -12.13 -47.07 11.29
C GLU A 414 -11.63 -48.38 11.92
N ALA A 415 -11.58 -48.41 13.26
CA ALA A 415 -11.17 -49.61 13.97
C ALA A 415 -11.98 -50.79 13.43
N PRO A 416 -11.36 -51.95 13.15
CA PRO A 416 -12.08 -53.09 12.61
C PRO A 416 -13.27 -53.37 13.52
N SER A 417 -14.47 -53.33 12.94
CA SER A 417 -15.70 -53.69 13.66
C SER A 417 -15.46 -55.05 14.31
N ASN A 418 -15.51 -55.07 15.63
CA ASN A 418 -15.28 -56.26 16.43
C ASN A 418 -16.25 -57.35 15.94
N PRO A 419 -15.78 -58.52 15.45
CA PRO A 419 -16.66 -59.61 15.06
C PRO A 419 -17.21 -60.26 16.33
N GLY A 420 -18.18 -59.62 16.96
CA GLY A 420 -18.71 -60.05 18.26
C GLY A 420 -19.93 -59.32 18.77
N GLU A 421 -20.56 -58.41 18.02
CA GLU A 421 -21.86 -57.86 18.43
C GLU A 421 -22.99 -58.80 17.97
N VAL A 422 -23.53 -59.53 18.93
CA VAL A 422 -24.70 -60.41 18.79
C VAL A 422 -25.91 -59.56 18.37
N PRO A 423 -26.76 -60.01 17.42
CA PRO A 423 -27.96 -59.29 17.05
C PRO A 423 -28.92 -59.22 18.24
N TYR A 424 -29.38 -58.03 18.60
CA TYR A 424 -30.57 -57.86 19.42
C TYR A 424 -31.79 -58.42 18.65
N PRO A 425 -32.69 -59.17 19.30
CA PRO A 425 -33.83 -59.75 18.60
C PRO A 425 -34.81 -58.66 18.16
N GLU A 426 -35.24 -58.73 16.90
CA GLU A 426 -36.38 -58.00 16.37
C GLU A 426 -37.62 -58.27 17.24
N GLN A 427 -38.21 -57.23 17.82
CA GLN A 427 -39.56 -57.33 18.35
C GLN A 427 -40.54 -57.30 17.18
N GLU A 428 -41.24 -58.41 16.99
CA GLU A 428 -42.43 -58.52 16.14
C GLU A 428 -43.44 -57.42 16.48
N ILE A 429 -43.68 -56.51 15.54
CA ILE A 429 -44.87 -55.67 15.56
C ILE A 429 -46.00 -56.47 14.90
N LEU A 430 -46.90 -56.98 15.73
CA LEU A 430 -48.20 -57.50 15.31
C LEU A 430 -48.99 -56.43 14.55
N LEU A 431 -49.23 -56.70 13.27
CA LEU A 431 -50.21 -56.00 12.44
C LEU A 431 -51.62 -56.29 12.98
N LEU A 432 -52.38 -55.25 13.30
CA LEU A 432 -53.84 -55.31 13.34
C LEU A 432 -54.43 -54.31 12.34
N ASP A 433 -55.29 -54.84 11.48
CA ASP A 433 -55.85 -54.22 10.28
C ASP A 433 -56.90 -53.12 10.51
N ALA A 434 -56.97 -52.28 9.48
CA ALA A 434 -58.16 -51.62 8.88
C ALA A 434 -58.78 -50.36 9.52
N SER A 435 -58.39 -49.20 8.96
CA SER A 435 -59.19 -48.14 8.26
C SER A 435 -60.70 -47.97 8.51
N PRO A 436 -61.35 -46.83 8.17
CA PRO A 436 -60.80 -45.53 7.69
C PRO A 436 -61.38 -44.32 8.46
N ASN A 437 -60.66 -43.19 8.46
CA ASN A 437 -61.30 -41.86 8.34
C ASN A 437 -60.24 -40.81 8.01
N VAL A 438 -60.31 -40.30 6.79
CA VAL A 438 -59.69 -39.03 6.41
C VAL A 438 -60.66 -37.92 6.80
N PRO A 439 -60.21 -36.88 7.52
CA PRO A 439 -60.33 -35.54 6.94
C PRO A 439 -59.02 -34.73 7.01
N THR A 440 -58.56 -34.32 5.83
CA THR A 440 -58.13 -32.97 5.44
C THR A 440 -57.54 -31.98 6.47
N LEU A 441 -56.33 -31.52 6.12
CA LEU A 441 -55.84 -30.12 6.06
C LEU A 441 -55.58 -29.30 7.36
N TYR A 442 -54.36 -28.74 7.38
CA TYR A 442 -53.84 -27.56 8.09
C TYR A 442 -53.78 -27.59 9.64
N SER A 443 -52.57 -27.55 10.18
CA SER A 443 -51.95 -26.26 10.57
C SER A 443 -50.49 -26.44 10.98
N ALA A 444 -49.62 -25.62 10.42
CA ALA A 444 -48.27 -25.38 10.92
C ALA A 444 -48.33 -24.88 12.37
N PRO A 445 -47.31 -25.13 13.21
CA PRO A 445 -47.15 -24.37 14.44
C PRO A 445 -46.82 -22.92 14.09
N THR A 446 -47.86 -22.11 13.97
CA THR A 446 -47.77 -20.65 13.90
C THR A 446 -47.58 -20.13 15.32
N SER A 447 -46.33 -19.95 15.71
CA SER A 447 -45.95 -18.87 16.62
C SER A 447 -44.69 -18.24 16.05
N VAL A 448 -44.87 -17.53 14.93
CA VAL A 448 -43.88 -16.57 14.43
C VAL A 448 -43.88 -15.44 15.45
N ASP A 449 -42.76 -15.25 16.14
CA ASP A 449 -42.55 -14.09 17.00
C ASP A 449 -42.24 -12.89 16.10
N ILE A 450 -43.31 -12.29 15.54
CA ILE A 450 -43.27 -11.22 14.53
C ILE A 450 -42.44 -10.01 15.01
N ALA A 451 -42.32 -9.83 16.33
CA ALA A 451 -41.56 -8.73 16.92
C ALA A 451 -40.04 -8.87 16.71
N THR A 452 -39.46 -10.07 16.85
CA THR A 452 -38.01 -10.29 16.69
C THR A 452 -37.57 -10.37 15.23
N ASP A 453 -38.42 -10.90 14.33
CA ASP A 453 -38.11 -10.95 12.90
C ASP A 453 -38.05 -9.54 12.29
N ASN A 454 -38.91 -8.63 12.71
CA ASN A 454 -38.86 -7.22 12.27
C ASN A 454 -37.58 -6.49 12.72
N VAL A 455 -37.05 -6.84 13.89
CA VAL A 455 -35.78 -6.28 14.38
C VAL A 455 -34.59 -6.78 13.55
N ILE A 456 -34.62 -8.06 13.14
CA ILE A 456 -33.61 -8.64 12.26
C ILE A 456 -33.65 -7.98 10.88
N VAL A 457 -34.85 -7.82 10.31
CA VAL A 457 -35.02 -7.13 9.02
C VAL A 457 -34.43 -5.72 9.09
N ALA A 458 -34.75 -4.95 10.14
CA ALA A 458 -34.21 -3.61 10.32
C ALA A 458 -32.69 -3.58 10.55
N ALA A 459 -32.11 -4.61 11.18
CA ALA A 459 -30.65 -4.73 11.33
C ALA A 459 -29.98 -5.05 10.00
N GLU A 460 -30.48 -6.05 9.28
CA GLU A 460 -29.96 -6.47 7.98
C GLU A 460 -30.05 -5.35 6.93
N GLU A 461 -31.18 -4.65 6.87
CA GLU A 461 -31.33 -3.50 5.97
C GLU A 461 -30.36 -2.37 6.32
N SER A 462 -30.17 -2.07 7.62
CA SER A 462 -29.22 -1.04 8.06
C SER A 462 -27.79 -1.38 7.65
N PHE A 463 -27.33 -2.61 7.91
CA PHE A 463 -25.98 -3.04 7.54
C PHE A 463 -25.80 -3.14 6.02
N THR A 464 -26.82 -3.62 5.31
CA THR A 464 -26.79 -3.66 3.83
C THR A 464 -26.65 -2.25 3.27
N ASN A 465 -27.47 -1.31 3.73
CA ASN A 465 -27.42 0.09 3.25
C ASN A 465 -26.11 0.80 3.60
N GLU A 466 -25.54 0.55 4.79
CA GLU A 466 -24.23 1.09 5.18
C GLU A 466 -23.11 0.52 4.30
N PHE A 467 -23.17 -0.79 4.02
CA PHE A 467 -22.25 -1.44 3.09
C PHE A 467 -22.39 -0.89 1.67
N GLU A 468 -23.62 -0.66 1.18
CA GLU A 468 -23.85 -0.03 -0.13
C GLU A 468 -23.31 1.41 -0.17
N ALA A 469 -23.54 2.19 0.89
CA ALA A 469 -23.06 3.57 0.97
C ALA A 469 -21.53 3.66 1.04
N PHE A 470 -20.88 2.71 1.70
CA PHE A 470 -19.43 2.64 1.83
C PHE A 470 -18.74 2.11 0.57
N THR A 471 -19.31 1.07 -0.05
CA THR A 471 -18.65 0.34 -1.14
C THR A 471 -19.16 0.72 -2.54
N GLY A 472 -20.34 1.33 -2.65
CA GLY A 472 -21.04 1.55 -3.91
C GLY A 472 -21.59 0.26 -4.56
N ILE A 473 -21.41 -0.90 -3.91
CA ILE A 473 -21.88 -2.20 -4.39
C ILE A 473 -23.29 -2.43 -3.86
N LYS A 474 -24.26 -2.68 -4.75
CA LYS A 474 -25.62 -3.02 -4.33
C LYS A 474 -25.70 -4.42 -3.71
N GLY A 475 -26.17 -4.48 -2.47
CA GLY A 475 -26.48 -5.71 -1.73
C GLY A 475 -27.98 -5.96 -1.66
N ASN A 476 -28.41 -7.22 -1.72
CA ASN A 476 -29.81 -7.57 -1.45
C ASN A 476 -29.91 -8.06 -0.01
N PRO A 477 -30.70 -7.39 0.86
CA PRO A 477 -30.89 -7.82 2.25
C PRO A 477 -31.39 -9.27 2.33
N VAL A 478 -30.81 -10.08 3.21
CA VAL A 478 -31.24 -11.47 3.41
C VAL A 478 -32.41 -11.52 4.39
N SER A 479 -33.55 -12.11 3.99
CA SER A 479 -34.67 -12.27 4.91
C SER A 479 -34.35 -13.23 6.08
N PRO A 480 -34.96 -13.06 7.27
CA PRO A 480 -34.76 -13.98 8.40
C PRO A 480 -34.99 -15.45 8.04
N ALA A 481 -35.96 -15.73 7.17
CA ALA A 481 -36.24 -17.08 6.69
C ALA A 481 -35.10 -17.65 5.83
N GLN A 482 -34.51 -16.83 4.94
CA GLN A 482 -33.36 -17.22 4.13
C GLN A 482 -32.11 -17.42 4.98
N ALA A 483 -31.84 -16.54 5.95
CA ALA A 483 -30.72 -16.67 6.88
C ALA A 483 -30.81 -17.99 7.65
N ARG A 484 -31.97 -18.30 8.24
CA ARG A 484 -32.18 -19.56 8.97
C ARG A 484 -32.09 -20.79 8.07
N GLN A 485 -32.55 -20.71 6.82
CA GLN A 485 -32.37 -21.79 5.86
C GLN A 485 -30.90 -22.00 5.50
N GLY A 486 -30.12 -20.93 5.34
CA GLY A 486 -28.68 -20.98 5.17
C GLY A 486 -27.99 -21.68 6.34
N LEU A 487 -28.33 -21.29 7.58
CA LEU A 487 -27.80 -21.91 8.79
C LEU A 487 -28.15 -23.41 8.91
N ARG A 488 -29.38 -23.81 8.56
CA ARG A 488 -29.75 -25.24 8.51
C ARG A 488 -28.99 -26.00 7.43
N ASN A 489 -28.78 -25.40 6.26
CA ASN A 489 -28.00 -26.01 5.19
C ASN A 489 -26.53 -26.19 5.60
N ILE A 490 -25.95 -25.24 6.33
CA ILE A 490 -24.62 -25.36 6.91
C ILE A 490 -24.61 -26.49 7.94
N ALA A 491 -25.55 -26.51 8.90
CA ALA A 491 -25.63 -27.56 9.92
C ALA A 491 -25.75 -28.97 9.33
N ASN A 492 -26.55 -29.14 8.29
CA ASN A 492 -26.72 -30.42 7.60
C ASN A 492 -25.48 -30.85 6.81
N LYS A 493 -24.60 -29.91 6.41
CA LYS A 493 -23.38 -30.19 5.64
C LYS A 493 -22.15 -30.37 6.52
N THR A 494 -22.06 -29.66 7.63
CA THR A 494 -20.88 -29.64 8.50
C THR A 494 -21.04 -30.52 9.74
N GLY A 495 -22.27 -30.88 10.12
CA GLY A 495 -22.58 -31.54 11.40
C GLY A 495 -22.52 -30.60 12.61
N GLU A 496 -22.07 -29.36 12.42
CA GLU A 496 -21.92 -28.32 13.45
C GLU A 496 -23.06 -27.31 13.35
N LYS A 497 -23.61 -26.83 14.47
CA LYS A 497 -24.75 -25.90 14.46
C LYS A 497 -24.26 -24.44 14.44
N PRO A 498 -24.34 -23.72 13.30
CA PRO A 498 -23.89 -22.33 13.22
C PRO A 498 -24.97 -21.36 13.72
N ALA A 499 -24.55 -20.14 14.04
CA ALA A 499 -25.42 -19.03 14.36
C ALA A 499 -24.91 -17.73 13.70
N LEU A 500 -25.83 -16.79 13.45
CA LEU A 500 -25.54 -15.45 12.95
C LEU A 500 -25.74 -14.45 14.09
N LEU A 501 -24.79 -13.53 14.30
CA LEU A 501 -24.84 -12.52 15.36
C LEU A 501 -24.76 -11.11 14.76
N TYR A 502 -25.79 -10.30 14.97
CA TYR A 502 -25.74 -8.85 14.72
C TYR A 502 -25.38 -8.12 16.01
N VAL A 503 -24.47 -7.15 15.90
CA VAL A 503 -24.01 -6.32 17.01
C VAL A 503 -24.09 -4.85 16.58
N ARG A 504 -24.92 -4.05 17.25
CA ARG A 504 -25.05 -2.62 16.95
C ARG A 504 -25.34 -1.78 18.19
N PHE A 505 -25.00 -0.50 18.14
CA PHE A 505 -25.47 0.48 19.12
C PHE A 505 -26.77 1.11 18.63
N ASN A 506 -27.78 1.13 19.50
CA ASN A 506 -29.07 1.74 19.20
C ASN A 506 -29.18 3.04 20.02
N PRO A 507 -29.23 4.22 19.37
CA PRO A 507 -29.37 5.47 20.09
C PRO A 507 -30.74 5.50 20.76
N VAL A 508 -30.75 5.68 22.08
CA VAL A 508 -32.02 5.88 22.80
C VAL A 508 -32.49 7.28 22.45
N ALA A 509 -33.50 7.38 21.60
CA ALA A 509 -34.25 8.61 21.43
C ALA A 509 -34.69 9.08 22.83
N VAL A 510 -34.17 10.24 23.25
CA VAL A 510 -34.62 10.92 24.46
C VAL A 510 -36.14 11.02 24.35
N ALA A 511 -36.85 10.37 25.26
CA ALA A 511 -38.29 10.49 25.34
C ALA A 511 -38.61 11.98 25.58
N VAL A 512 -38.97 12.69 24.52
CA VAL A 512 -39.61 14.00 24.66
C VAL A 512 -40.91 13.73 25.40
N ASN A 513 -41.03 14.26 26.62
CA ASN A 513 -42.19 14.08 27.50
C ASN A 513 -43.50 14.20 26.71
N ASN A 514 -44.22 13.08 26.62
CA ASN A 514 -45.27 12.82 25.64
C ASN A 514 -46.65 13.37 26.04
N ASP A 515 -46.70 14.39 26.90
CA ASP A 515 -47.95 14.86 27.53
C ASP A 515 -48.62 16.05 26.82
N ARG A 516 -48.15 16.47 25.64
CA ARG A 516 -48.69 17.66 24.95
C ARG A 516 -48.86 17.57 23.43
N LEU A 517 -49.05 16.39 22.86
CA LEU A 517 -49.32 16.25 21.41
C LEU A 517 -50.74 15.78 21.13
N THR A 518 -51.44 16.54 20.28
CA THR A 518 -52.81 16.23 19.86
C THR A 518 -52.84 15.03 18.89
N PRO A 519 -53.95 14.28 18.79
CA PRO A 519 -54.04 13.10 17.90
C PRO A 519 -53.68 13.40 16.44
N SER A 520 -53.90 14.62 15.98
CA SER A 520 -53.56 15.09 14.62
C SER A 520 -52.05 15.20 14.38
N GLN A 521 -51.26 15.49 15.42
CA GLN A 521 -49.80 15.56 15.34
C GLN A 521 -49.12 14.18 15.39
N LYS A 522 -49.79 13.18 15.99
CA LYS A 522 -49.34 11.78 15.96
C LYS A 522 -49.52 11.12 14.58
N ALA A 523 -50.47 11.61 13.78
CA ALA A 523 -50.73 11.08 12.44
C ALA A 523 -49.74 11.57 11.37
N GLN A 524 -49.03 12.68 11.60
CA GLN A 524 -48.01 13.19 10.66
C GLN A 524 -46.65 12.50 10.78
N ILE A 525 -46.36 11.83 11.91
CA ILE A 525 -45.06 11.17 12.14
C ILE A 525 -45.02 9.76 11.50
N ILE A 526 -46.17 9.18 11.15
CA ILE A 526 -46.28 7.79 10.69
C ILE A 526 -46.28 7.67 9.14
N THR A 527 -46.32 8.78 8.40
CA THR A 527 -46.32 8.76 6.93
C THR A 527 -45.35 9.79 6.38
N GLU A 528 -44.07 9.43 6.26
CA GLU A 528 -43.18 9.94 5.21
C GLU A 528 -41.95 9.02 5.10
N ASN A 529 -41.79 8.43 3.92
CA ASN A 529 -40.66 7.61 3.47
C ASN A 529 -39.43 8.53 3.22
N PRO A 530 -38.19 8.04 3.31
CA PRO A 530 -36.98 8.84 3.47
C PRO A 530 -36.36 9.18 2.11
N GLU A 531 -36.71 10.33 1.54
CA GLU A 531 -35.83 11.01 0.60
C GLU A 531 -35.96 12.54 0.80
N ALA A 532 -34.81 13.21 0.76
CA ALA A 532 -34.59 14.66 0.74
C ALA A 532 -34.57 15.40 2.10
N PHE A 533 -33.36 15.57 2.65
CA PHE A 533 -32.95 16.88 3.15
C PHE A 533 -31.65 17.30 2.43
N PRO A 534 -31.66 18.37 1.62
CA PRO A 534 -30.47 18.83 0.89
C PRO A 534 -29.46 19.51 1.83
N PRO A 535 -28.16 19.62 1.43
CA PRO A 535 -27.05 19.94 2.35
C PRO A 535 -26.95 21.38 2.88
N GLU A 536 -27.90 22.28 2.60
CA GLU A 536 -27.68 23.74 2.72
C GLU A 536 -28.31 24.45 3.94
N GLN A 537 -28.56 23.78 5.07
CA GLN A 537 -29.21 24.43 6.24
C GLN A 537 -28.41 24.50 7.54
N TRP A 538 -27.09 24.28 7.49
CA TRP A 538 -26.23 24.37 8.67
C TRP A 538 -25.32 25.60 8.61
N GLN A 539 -25.40 26.47 9.62
CA GLN A 539 -24.45 27.56 9.83
C GLN A 539 -23.88 27.48 11.25
N LEU A 540 -22.63 27.93 11.40
CA LEU A 540 -22.02 28.17 12.70
C LEU A 540 -22.53 29.51 13.23
N ASP A 541 -22.99 29.54 14.48
CA ASP A 541 -23.30 30.80 15.15
C ASP A 541 -22.02 31.56 15.53
N GLU A 542 -22.19 32.75 16.12
CA GLU A 542 -21.10 33.64 16.53
C GLU A 542 -20.16 33.05 17.61
N ASN A 543 -20.50 31.87 18.15
CA ASN A 543 -19.68 31.10 19.09
C ASN A 543 -19.18 29.76 18.51
N GLY A 544 -19.43 29.48 17.22
CA GLY A 544 -18.97 28.26 16.56
C GLY A 544 -19.87 27.02 16.74
N GLN A 545 -21.15 27.17 17.09
CA GLN A 545 -22.10 26.04 17.17
C GLN A 545 -22.96 25.90 15.90
N LEU A 546 -23.12 24.66 15.42
CA LEU A 546 -23.97 24.34 14.26
C LEU A 546 -25.46 24.52 14.61
N ILE A 547 -26.14 25.41 13.89
CA ILE A 547 -27.58 25.68 14.04
C ILE A 547 -28.37 25.41 12.74
N ASN A 548 -29.59 24.90 12.88
CA ASN A 548 -30.55 24.67 11.80
C ASN A 548 -31.71 25.68 11.87
N ARG A 549 -32.06 26.33 10.75
CA ARG A 549 -33.06 27.42 10.67
C ARG A 549 -34.50 27.06 11.08
N GLY A 550 -34.80 25.82 11.45
CA GLY A 550 -36.14 25.39 11.86
C GLY A 550 -36.45 25.36 13.37
N THR A 551 -35.46 25.36 14.26
CA THR A 551 -35.70 25.22 15.71
C THR A 551 -34.67 25.97 16.55
N THR A 552 -35.14 26.85 17.44
CA THR A 552 -34.30 27.50 18.46
C THR A 552 -34.07 26.56 19.64
N GLN A 553 -33.28 25.51 19.45
CA GLN A 553 -32.66 24.77 20.54
C GLN A 553 -31.24 24.36 20.12
N GLY A 554 -30.25 24.98 20.76
CA GLY A 554 -28.85 24.59 20.62
C GLY A 554 -28.62 23.21 21.24
N ILE A 555 -27.90 22.36 20.53
CA ILE A 555 -27.50 21.04 21.00
C ILE A 555 -26.02 21.13 21.34
N THR A 556 -25.67 21.01 22.61
CA THR A 556 -24.29 20.85 23.05
C THR A 556 -23.77 19.47 22.64
N PRO A 557 -22.59 19.33 22.01
CA PRO A 557 -22.05 18.04 21.57
C PRO A 557 -21.68 17.04 22.69
N GLU A 558 -21.99 17.31 23.95
CA GLU A 558 -21.46 16.55 25.09
C GLU A 558 -22.49 15.65 25.81
N GLU A 559 -23.72 15.48 25.28
CA GLU A 559 -24.74 14.60 25.90
C GLU A 559 -25.28 13.48 24.99
N VAL A 560 -24.70 13.23 23.81
CA VAL A 560 -25.18 12.15 22.90
C VAL A 560 -24.56 10.78 23.22
N SER A 561 -23.49 10.70 24.02
CA SER A 561 -22.67 9.48 24.14
C SER A 561 -22.93 8.58 25.37
N LEU A 562 -23.91 8.87 26.23
CA LEU A 562 -24.10 8.15 27.51
C LEU A 562 -25.33 7.26 27.62
N ASN A 563 -26.16 7.17 26.58
CA ASN A 563 -27.40 6.38 26.60
C ASN A 563 -27.55 5.36 25.47
N ASP A 564 -26.52 5.16 24.63
CA ASP A 564 -26.56 4.13 23.59
C ASP A 564 -26.65 2.74 24.22
N ARG A 565 -27.62 1.95 23.76
CA ARG A 565 -27.75 0.56 24.20
C ARG A 565 -27.11 -0.35 23.16
N LEU A 566 -26.21 -1.21 23.61
CA LEU A 566 -25.67 -2.29 22.79
C LEU A 566 -26.78 -3.31 22.57
N GLU A 567 -27.10 -3.58 21.31
CA GLU A 567 -28.09 -4.57 20.91
C GLU A 567 -27.40 -5.76 20.23
N LEU A 568 -27.63 -6.95 20.77
CA LEU A 568 -27.11 -8.23 20.28
C LEU A 568 -28.28 -9.06 19.78
N ILE A 569 -28.23 -9.50 18.52
CA ILE A 569 -29.29 -10.33 17.92
C ILE A 569 -28.66 -11.62 17.40
N LEU A 570 -29.00 -12.74 18.03
CA LEU A 570 -28.52 -14.08 17.68
C LEU A 570 -29.59 -14.86 16.92
N ILE A 571 -29.22 -15.42 15.77
CA ILE A 571 -30.08 -16.23 14.92
C ILE A 571 -29.48 -17.62 14.77
N THR A 572 -30.27 -18.65 15.04
CA THR A 572 -29.89 -20.06 14.88
C THR A 572 -30.71 -20.74 13.78
N GLY A 573 -30.22 -21.87 13.26
CA GLY A 573 -30.95 -22.66 12.26
C GLY A 573 -32.31 -23.17 12.76
N ASP A 574 -32.40 -23.50 14.05
CA ASP A 574 -33.59 -24.00 14.74
C ASP A 574 -33.91 -23.12 15.96
N GLY A 575 -35.20 -22.89 16.25
CA GLY A 575 -35.66 -22.05 17.37
C GLY A 575 -35.82 -20.54 17.03
N PRO A 576 -36.54 -19.78 17.88
CA PRO A 576 -36.75 -18.34 17.66
C PRO A 576 -35.44 -17.54 17.87
N PRO A 577 -35.25 -16.40 17.19
CA PRO A 577 -34.09 -15.53 17.42
C PRO A 577 -34.04 -14.98 18.85
N ILE A 578 -32.84 -14.67 19.33
CA ILE A 578 -32.60 -14.11 20.67
C ILE A 578 -32.10 -12.67 20.52
N GLN A 579 -32.76 -11.72 21.17
CA GLN A 579 -32.38 -10.31 21.19
C GLN A 579 -32.06 -9.89 22.62
N ASN A 580 -30.86 -9.39 22.86
CA ASN A 580 -30.43 -8.82 24.14
C ASN A 580 -30.05 -7.35 23.98
N LYS A 581 -30.40 -6.52 24.97
CA LYS A 581 -30.06 -5.09 25.02
C LYS A 581 -29.26 -4.81 26.28
N CYS A 582 -27.98 -4.52 26.13
CA CYS A 582 -27.06 -4.24 27.23
C CYS A 582 -26.88 -2.74 27.41
N LYS A 583 -26.67 -2.30 28.65
CA LYS A 583 -26.41 -0.89 28.99
C LYS A 583 -24.92 -0.70 29.36
N PRO A 584 -24.11 0.00 28.56
CA PRO A 584 -22.76 0.39 28.95
C PRO A 584 -22.81 1.44 30.08
N PRO A 585 -21.87 1.47 31.04
CA PRO A 585 -20.66 0.64 31.18
C PRO A 585 -20.84 -0.58 32.12
N ASP A 586 -22.04 -0.78 32.68
CA ASP A 586 -22.25 -1.67 33.84
C ASP A 586 -22.25 -3.18 33.51
N GLY A 587 -22.04 -3.57 32.25
CA GLY A 587 -21.87 -4.96 31.83
C GLY A 587 -23.09 -5.88 31.98
N ASN A 588 -24.22 -5.37 32.46
CA ASN A 588 -25.46 -6.14 32.59
C ASN A 588 -26.19 -6.23 31.24
N CYS A 589 -26.07 -7.41 30.63
CA CYS A 589 -27.06 -8.01 29.75
C CYS A 589 -27.92 -8.96 30.62
#